data_AF-A0A0V0WPN4-F1
#
_entry.id   AF-A0A0V0WPN4-F1
#
_cell.length_a   1.000
_cell.length_b   1.000
_cell.length_c   1.000
_cell.angle_alpha   90.00
_cell.angle_beta   90.00
_cell.angle_gamma   90.00
#
_symmetry.space_group_name_H-M   'P 1'
#
loop_
_entity.id
_entity.type
_entity.pdbx_description
1 polymer ?
#
loop_
_entity_poly.entity_id
_entity_poly.type
_entity_poly.pdbx_seq_one_letter_code
_entity_poly.pdbx_strand_id
1 'polypeptide(L)'
;MIESTNFQMADSGSQVCPTGKFCNEYETPPFWQVWVVGISLVTLINFAAIVGILLFPLVNKKRWQTLLDWCVGLGVGSLSGTAIFHLLPSALGLDFNAIHNSKVLWTLVSGFFLFNLVDNTIRAASAFRELVTSKSIQAEVESAIIKIEEASLEGSDNFILLESAALTSNLTKNKVQDEREEEECELEKMLLVKSDAITNGLCCDEHTPSLSDEEVKTTSVAWMIIFGDALHNFIDGLSIGAACTRGILSGVSVSIAVLCEELPHELGDMAILIHSGMKLRKALVCNLLSALTCYVGFVVGAVLGGIGSADHYIFAFAGGLFIFISFANMIPDMNEKLEMELKQNFKNGLGIFFVQFSGILFGLVCLFFLAMYNEQIHF
;
A
#
# COMPACT_ATOMS: atom_id res chain seq x y z
N MET A 1 26.45 -27.35 64.87
CA MET A 1 26.34 -28.57 64.04
C MET A 1 25.98 -28.08 62.66
N ILE A 2 27.00 -28.00 61.81
CA ILE A 2 26.91 -27.60 60.41
C ILE A 2 26.44 -28.85 59.68
N GLU A 3 25.36 -28.77 58.91
CA GLU A 3 25.04 -29.79 57.93
C GLU A 3 24.83 -29.13 56.57
N SER A 4 25.45 -29.77 55.59
CA SER A 4 26.00 -29.25 54.36
C SER A 4 25.04 -29.41 53.18
N THR A 5 24.98 -28.35 52.36
CA THR A 5 24.83 -28.34 50.90
C THR A 5 24.52 -29.67 50.19
N ASN A 6 23.35 -29.72 49.55
CA ASN A 6 23.16 -30.40 48.27
C ASN A 6 22.65 -29.35 47.26
N PHE A 7 23.58 -28.74 46.54
CA PHE A 7 23.32 -27.91 45.37
C PHE A 7 23.27 -28.85 44.16
N GLN A 8 22.06 -29.29 43.78
CA GLN A 8 21.84 -29.82 42.44
C GLN A 8 21.53 -28.65 41.51
N MET A 9 22.41 -28.43 40.55
CA MET A 9 22.15 -27.59 39.38
C MET A 9 20.93 -28.16 38.65
N ALA A 10 19.83 -27.40 38.65
CA ALA A 10 18.72 -27.59 37.73
C ALA A 10 18.75 -26.42 36.74
N ASP A 11 19.03 -26.77 35.49
CA ASP A 11 19.05 -25.91 34.32
C ASP A 11 17.66 -25.29 34.05
N SER A 12 17.69 -24.07 33.50
CA SER A 12 16.61 -23.42 32.73
C SER A 12 15.19 -23.34 33.32
N GLY A 13 14.88 -22.21 33.97
CA GLY A 13 13.91 -21.27 33.38
C GLY A 13 12.40 -21.43 33.61
N SER A 14 11.87 -22.29 34.48
CA SER A 14 10.42 -22.28 34.77
C SER A 14 10.05 -21.31 35.90
N GLN A 15 9.38 -20.20 35.55
CA GLN A 15 8.67 -19.35 36.52
C GLN A 15 7.33 -19.99 36.92
N VAL A 16 7.08 -20.12 38.22
CA VAL A 16 5.84 -20.65 38.80
C VAL A 16 4.85 -19.51 39.05
N CYS A 17 3.67 -19.56 38.41
CA CYS A 17 2.57 -18.61 38.59
C CYS A 17 1.75 -18.93 39.89
N PRO A 18 1.24 -17.95 40.68
CA PRO A 18 0.67 -18.20 42.01
C PRO A 18 -0.75 -18.79 42.06
N THR A 19 -1.32 -19.28 40.96
CA THR A 19 -2.77 -19.58 40.87
C THR A 19 -3.12 -20.95 40.27
N GLY A 20 -2.19 -21.91 40.19
CA GLY A 20 -2.51 -23.32 39.93
C GLY A 20 -3.27 -23.62 38.63
N LYS A 21 -3.36 -22.65 37.71
CA LYS A 21 -3.76 -22.85 36.32
C LYS A 21 -2.51 -22.84 35.47
N PHE A 22 -2.40 -23.82 34.57
CA PHE A 22 -1.34 -23.90 33.57
C PHE A 22 -1.10 -22.52 32.95
N CYS A 23 0.09 -21.98 33.17
CA CYS A 23 0.61 -20.92 32.32
C CYS A 23 0.89 -21.64 30.98
N ASN A 24 -0.06 -21.51 30.03
CA ASN A 24 -0.01 -22.19 28.75
C ASN A 24 1.31 -21.82 28.06
N GLU A 25 2.19 -22.80 27.97
CA GLU A 25 3.38 -22.75 27.13
C GLU A 25 2.83 -22.72 25.69
N TYR A 26 2.95 -21.57 25.01
CA TYR A 26 2.74 -21.55 23.55
C TYR A 26 3.75 -22.55 22.99
N GLU A 27 3.29 -23.71 22.54
CA GLU A 27 4.16 -24.63 21.81
C GLU A 27 4.65 -23.88 20.56
N THR A 28 5.91 -23.44 20.62
CA THR A 28 6.52 -22.74 19.50
C THR A 28 6.47 -23.66 18.29
N PRO A 29 5.88 -23.22 17.17
CA PRO A 29 5.72 -24.10 16.02
C PRO A 29 7.09 -24.57 15.53
N PRO A 30 7.23 -25.84 15.12
CA PRO A 30 8.49 -26.34 14.57
C PRO A 30 8.92 -25.48 13.38
N PHE A 31 10.23 -25.26 13.28
CA PHE A 31 10.85 -24.38 12.29
C PHE A 31 10.25 -24.53 10.88
N TRP A 32 10.17 -25.77 10.38
CA TRP A 32 9.66 -26.02 9.02
C TRP A 32 8.20 -25.56 8.82
N GLN A 33 7.35 -25.60 9.85
CA GLN A 33 5.95 -25.15 9.75
C GLN A 33 5.88 -23.64 9.56
N VAL A 34 6.69 -22.87 10.30
CA VAL A 34 6.76 -21.40 10.16
C VAL A 34 7.07 -21.03 8.72
N TRP A 35 8.08 -21.68 8.13
CA TRP A 35 8.53 -21.39 6.76
C TRP A 35 7.53 -21.85 5.71
N VAL A 36 7.03 -23.09 5.80
CA VAL A 36 6.11 -23.64 4.79
C VAL A 36 4.78 -22.90 4.83
N VAL A 37 4.19 -22.71 6.01
CA VAL A 37 2.90 -22.01 6.14
C VAL A 37 3.06 -20.54 5.82
N GLY A 38 4.09 -19.88 6.35
CA GLY A 38 4.35 -18.46 6.10
C GLY A 38 4.58 -18.14 4.63
N ILE A 39 5.46 -18.89 3.93
CA ILE A 39 5.66 -18.71 2.49
C ILE A 39 4.37 -18.97 1.71
N SER A 40 3.58 -19.98 2.11
CA SER A 40 2.30 -20.27 1.46
C SER A 40 1.30 -19.12 1.62
N LEU A 41 1.24 -18.50 2.79
CA LEU A 41 0.37 -17.36 3.07
C LEU A 41 0.80 -16.12 2.28
N VAL A 42 2.10 -15.79 2.25
CA VAL A 42 2.64 -14.68 1.43
C VAL A 42 2.38 -14.93 -0.06
N THR A 43 2.53 -16.17 -0.52
CA THR A 43 2.20 -16.53 -1.91
C THR A 43 0.72 -16.30 -2.22
N LEU A 44 -0.17 -16.66 -1.29
CA LEU A 44 -1.60 -16.45 -1.45
C LEU A 44 -1.96 -14.96 -1.54
N ILE A 45 -1.36 -14.12 -0.70
CA ILE A 45 -1.55 -12.66 -0.69
C ILE A 45 -1.15 -12.07 -2.04
N ASN A 46 0.09 -12.30 -2.48
CA ASN A 46 0.59 -11.77 -3.75
C ASN A 46 -0.20 -12.28 -4.97
N PHE A 47 -0.78 -13.48 -4.89
CA PHE A 47 -1.60 -14.03 -5.97
C PHE A 47 -3.03 -13.46 -5.97
N ALA A 48 -3.58 -13.15 -4.80
CA ALA A 48 -4.94 -12.64 -4.67
C ALA A 48 -5.14 -11.31 -5.41
N ALA A 49 -4.13 -10.45 -5.40
CA ALA A 49 -4.19 -9.21 -6.13
C ALA A 49 -4.13 -9.39 -7.66
N ILE A 50 -3.31 -10.33 -8.15
CA ILE A 50 -3.34 -10.75 -9.57
C ILE A 50 -4.73 -11.26 -9.96
N VAL A 51 -5.35 -12.08 -9.10
CA VAL A 51 -6.71 -12.60 -9.31
C VAL A 51 -7.73 -11.46 -9.35
N GLY A 52 -7.62 -10.47 -8.46
CA GLY A 52 -8.45 -9.27 -8.49
C GLY A 52 -8.41 -8.60 -9.86
N ILE A 53 -7.21 -8.42 -10.43
CA ILE A 53 -7.03 -7.79 -11.74
C ILE A 53 -7.58 -8.66 -12.88
N LEU A 54 -7.43 -9.98 -12.79
CA LEU A 54 -7.98 -10.91 -13.79
C LEU A 54 -9.51 -11.00 -13.74
N LEU A 55 -10.12 -10.75 -12.59
CA LEU A 55 -11.57 -10.72 -12.42
C LEU A 55 -12.20 -9.42 -12.93
N PHE A 56 -11.45 -8.33 -13.00
CA PHE A 56 -11.92 -7.04 -13.52
C PHE A 56 -12.70 -7.12 -14.85
N PRO A 57 -12.20 -7.77 -15.93
CA PRO A 57 -12.92 -7.84 -17.21
C PRO A 57 -14.19 -8.71 -17.16
N LEU A 58 -14.41 -9.48 -16.10
CA LEU A 58 -15.54 -10.39 -15.96
C LEU A 58 -16.72 -9.78 -15.19
N VAL A 59 -16.50 -8.66 -14.49
CA VAL A 59 -17.48 -8.03 -13.60
C VAL A 59 -17.99 -6.72 -14.21
N ASN A 60 -19.29 -6.46 -14.06
CA ASN A 60 -19.90 -5.20 -14.50
C ASN A 60 -19.27 -4.00 -13.74
N LYS A 61 -18.89 -2.93 -14.46
CA LYS A 61 -18.29 -1.69 -13.93
C LYS A 61 -18.94 -1.20 -12.64
N LYS A 62 -20.28 -1.14 -12.59
CA LYS A 62 -20.99 -0.66 -11.39
C LYS A 62 -20.79 -1.59 -10.18
N ARG A 63 -20.85 -2.91 -10.40
CA ARG A 63 -20.63 -3.90 -9.34
C ARG A 63 -19.18 -3.91 -8.88
N TRP A 64 -18.24 -3.71 -9.80
CA TRP A 64 -16.82 -3.62 -9.48
C TRP A 64 -16.52 -2.42 -8.59
N GLN A 65 -17.05 -1.23 -8.92
CA GLN A 65 -16.89 -0.05 -8.08
C GLN A 65 -17.48 -0.25 -6.68
N THR A 66 -18.69 -0.81 -6.58
CA THR A 66 -19.29 -1.15 -5.28
C THR A 66 -18.46 -2.18 -4.50
N LEU A 67 -17.88 -3.17 -5.18
CA LEU A 67 -17.00 -4.15 -4.54
C LEU A 67 -15.72 -3.48 -4.02
N LEU A 68 -15.11 -2.59 -4.81
CA LEU A 68 -13.94 -1.82 -4.38
C LEU A 68 -14.26 -0.95 -3.16
N ASP A 69 -15.39 -0.25 -3.13
CA ASP A 69 -15.81 0.55 -1.98
C ASP A 69 -15.98 -0.31 -0.73
N TRP A 70 -16.52 -1.52 -0.90
CA TRP A 70 -16.64 -2.48 0.19
C TRP A 70 -15.27 -2.99 0.65
N CYS A 71 -14.37 -3.30 -0.28
CA CYS A 71 -13.00 -3.75 0.01
C CYS A 71 -12.18 -2.66 0.69
N VAL A 72 -12.28 -1.39 0.30
CA VAL A 72 -11.60 -0.27 0.98
C VAL A 72 -12.07 -0.17 2.43
N GLY A 73 -13.39 -0.23 2.67
CA GLY A 73 -13.92 -0.29 4.03
C GLY A 73 -13.45 -1.52 4.81
N LEU A 74 -13.42 -2.69 4.15
CA LEU A 74 -12.88 -3.93 4.73
C LEU A 74 -11.41 -3.80 5.12
N GLY A 75 -10.58 -3.17 4.28
CA GLY A 75 -9.17 -2.90 4.55
C GLY A 75 -8.98 -2.02 5.79
N VAL A 76 -9.71 -0.91 5.87
CA VAL A 76 -9.72 -0.03 7.06
C VAL A 76 -10.08 -0.82 8.34
N GLY A 77 -11.13 -1.63 8.29
CA GLY A 77 -11.57 -2.43 9.43
C GLY A 77 -10.58 -3.54 9.82
N SER A 78 -9.94 -4.17 8.84
CA SER A 78 -8.98 -5.27 9.06
C SER A 78 -7.62 -4.75 9.54
N LEU A 79 -7.12 -3.64 9.00
CA LEU A 79 -5.90 -3.00 9.49
C LEU A 79 -6.02 -2.54 10.93
N SER A 80 -7.04 -1.73 11.20
CA SER A 80 -7.28 -1.18 12.54
C SER A 80 -7.61 -2.30 13.54
N GLY A 81 -8.37 -3.31 13.12
CA GLY A 81 -8.64 -4.50 13.92
C GLY A 81 -7.38 -5.31 14.25
N THR A 82 -6.48 -5.51 13.29
CA THR A 82 -5.20 -6.24 13.50
C THR A 82 -4.32 -5.49 14.47
N ALA A 83 -4.18 -4.18 14.27
CA ALA A 83 -3.38 -3.34 15.14
C ALA A 83 -3.90 -3.37 16.58
N ILE A 84 -5.21 -3.23 16.77
CA ILE A 84 -5.83 -3.12 18.10
C ILE A 84 -5.96 -4.47 18.81
N PHE A 85 -6.39 -5.51 18.11
CA PHE A 85 -6.74 -6.80 18.73
C PHE A 85 -5.60 -7.82 18.70
N HIS A 86 -4.62 -7.70 17.80
CA HIS A 86 -3.50 -8.66 17.71
C HIS A 86 -2.15 -8.03 18.02
N LEU A 87 -1.75 -6.98 17.29
CA LEU A 87 -0.38 -6.47 17.36
C LEU A 87 -0.11 -5.71 18.66
N LEU A 88 -1.00 -4.80 19.05
CA LEU A 88 -0.82 -3.99 20.27
C LEU A 88 -0.82 -4.85 21.55
N PRO A 89 -1.75 -5.80 21.76
CA PRO A 89 -1.69 -6.70 22.91
C PRO A 89 -0.44 -7.58 22.90
N SER A 90 -0.05 -8.10 21.73
CA SER A 90 1.14 -8.95 21.60
C SER A 90 2.45 -8.17 21.85
N ALA A 91 2.49 -6.90 21.48
CA ALA A 91 3.64 -6.02 21.69
C ALA A 91 3.82 -5.64 23.16
N LEU A 92 2.73 -5.30 23.85
CA LEU A 92 2.79 -4.83 25.24
C LEU A 92 3.00 -5.96 26.26
N GLY A 93 2.59 -7.19 25.92
CA GLY A 93 2.67 -8.33 26.83
C GLY A 93 1.84 -8.14 28.11
N LEU A 94 1.89 -9.13 29.01
CA LEU A 94 1.22 -9.09 30.33
C LEU A 94 2.15 -8.65 31.47
N ASP A 95 3.45 -8.43 31.19
CA ASP A 95 4.42 -8.07 32.21
C ASP A 95 4.55 -6.54 32.31
N PHE A 96 4.01 -5.97 33.39
CA PHE A 96 3.97 -4.51 33.63
C PHE A 96 5.32 -3.97 34.13
N ASN A 97 6.42 -4.30 33.45
CA ASN A 97 7.71 -3.66 33.67
C ASN A 97 7.73 -2.29 32.98
N ALA A 98 7.60 -1.22 33.76
CA ALA A 98 7.42 0.16 33.27
C ALA A 98 8.50 0.62 32.25
N ILE A 99 9.74 0.13 32.36
CA ILE A 99 10.84 0.50 31.46
C ILE A 99 10.77 -0.25 30.13
N HIS A 100 10.44 -1.55 30.13
CA HIS A 100 10.30 -2.33 28.89
C HIS A 100 9.12 -1.81 28.07
N ASN A 101 8.00 -1.56 28.74
CA ASN A 101 6.78 -1.05 28.10
C ASN A 101 6.98 0.36 27.56
N SER A 102 7.83 1.19 28.19
CA SER A 102 8.19 2.50 27.63
C SER A 102 8.89 2.38 26.26
N LYS A 103 9.85 1.45 26.10
CA LYS A 103 10.55 1.27 24.82
C LYS A 103 9.63 0.73 23.72
N VAL A 104 8.77 -0.23 24.06
CA VAL A 104 7.77 -0.80 23.14
C VAL A 104 6.78 0.29 22.69
N LEU A 105 6.27 1.11 23.61
CA LEU A 105 5.37 2.22 23.28
C LEU A 105 6.04 3.26 22.38
N TRP A 106 7.30 3.63 22.66
CA TRP A 106 8.06 4.52 21.76
C TRP A 106 8.30 3.90 20.39
N THR A 107 8.44 2.58 20.30
CA THR A 107 8.57 1.85 19.03
C THR A 107 7.27 1.90 18.24
N LEU A 108 6.12 1.79 18.91
CA LEU A 108 4.81 1.98 18.28
C LEU A 108 4.63 3.40 17.75
N VAL A 109 4.94 4.41 18.57
CA VAL A 109 4.93 5.82 18.14
C VAL A 109 5.87 6.02 16.95
N SER A 110 7.05 5.40 16.98
CA SER A 110 7.98 5.41 15.86
C SER A 110 7.38 4.77 14.61
N GLY A 111 6.66 3.66 14.70
CA GLY A 111 5.97 3.05 13.55
C GLY A 111 4.97 3.99 12.91
N PHE A 112 4.14 4.64 13.73
CA PHE A 112 3.14 5.61 13.26
C PHE A 112 3.78 6.82 12.55
N PHE A 113 4.79 7.44 13.16
CA PHE A 113 5.40 8.66 12.61
C PHE A 113 6.47 8.41 11.54
N LEU A 114 7.13 7.25 11.54
CA LEU A 114 8.13 6.94 10.52
C LEU A 114 7.49 6.79 9.16
N PHE A 115 6.36 6.09 9.05
CA PHE A 115 5.65 5.97 7.78
C PHE A 115 5.12 7.32 7.32
N ASN A 116 4.55 8.13 8.22
CA ASN A 116 4.17 9.52 7.94
C ASN A 116 5.35 10.34 7.39
N LEU A 117 6.52 10.23 8.02
CA LEU A 117 7.73 10.92 7.56
C LEU A 117 8.14 10.46 6.16
N VAL A 118 8.11 9.15 5.92
CA VAL A 118 8.44 8.57 4.61
C VAL A 118 7.44 9.07 3.56
N ASP A 119 6.14 8.91 3.79
CA ASP A 119 5.07 9.35 2.86
C ASP A 119 5.19 10.85 2.54
N ASN A 120 5.34 11.69 3.57
CA ASN A 120 5.50 13.13 3.38
C ASN A 120 6.81 13.52 2.71
N THR A 121 7.91 12.82 2.97
CA THR A 121 9.19 13.08 2.29
C THR A 121 9.09 12.74 0.81
N ILE A 122 8.42 11.64 0.49
CA ILE A 122 8.19 11.22 -0.89
C ILE A 122 7.32 12.26 -1.61
N ARG A 123 6.21 12.73 -0.99
CA ARG A 123 5.36 13.81 -1.52
C ARG A 123 6.10 15.14 -1.68
N ALA A 124 6.96 15.49 -0.73
CA ALA A 124 7.77 16.71 -0.81
C ALA A 124 8.82 16.61 -1.93
N ALA A 125 9.45 15.46 -2.09
CA ALA A 125 10.43 15.21 -3.15
C ALA A 125 9.78 15.25 -4.55
N SER A 126 8.58 14.67 -4.71
CA SER A 126 7.84 14.71 -5.97
C SER A 126 7.42 16.15 -6.31
N ALA A 127 6.86 16.89 -5.35
CA ALA A 127 6.51 18.29 -5.54
C ALA A 127 7.73 19.18 -5.88
N PHE A 128 8.87 18.96 -5.21
CA PHE A 128 10.10 19.68 -5.52
C PHE A 128 10.59 19.39 -6.94
N ARG A 129 10.55 18.13 -7.37
CA ARG A 129 10.94 17.74 -8.74
C ARG A 129 10.04 18.38 -9.79
N GLU A 130 8.74 18.48 -9.53
CA GLU A 130 7.81 19.18 -10.42
C GLU A 130 8.13 20.67 -10.52
N LEU A 131 8.44 21.32 -9.40
CA LEU A 131 8.84 22.74 -9.40
C LEU A 131 10.14 22.99 -10.19
N VAL A 132 11.13 22.11 -10.05
CA VAL A 132 12.40 22.21 -10.79
C VAL A 132 12.16 22.00 -12.29
N THR A 133 11.35 21.02 -12.67
CA THR A 133 11.02 20.71 -14.06
C THR A 133 10.20 21.84 -14.71
N SER A 134 9.22 22.40 -13.99
CA SER A 134 8.44 23.55 -14.46
C SER A 134 9.32 24.77 -14.71
N LYS A 135 10.25 25.07 -13.79
CA LYS A 135 11.22 26.17 -13.96
C LYS A 135 12.18 25.95 -15.12
N SER A 136 12.64 24.72 -15.36
CA SER A 136 13.53 24.43 -16.50
C SER A 136 12.81 24.61 -17.83
N ILE A 137 11.57 24.12 -17.94
CA ILE A 137 10.73 24.32 -19.14
C ILE A 137 10.48 25.80 -19.36
N GLN A 138 10.13 26.56 -18.32
CA GLN A 138 9.89 28.00 -18.43
C GLN A 138 11.14 28.77 -18.90
N ALA A 139 12.32 28.41 -18.38
CA ALA A 139 13.58 29.01 -18.82
C ALA A 139 13.94 28.67 -20.28
N GLU A 140 13.63 27.45 -20.72
CA GLU A 140 13.85 27.01 -22.10
C GLU A 140 12.91 27.71 -23.09
N VAL A 141 11.63 27.88 -22.70
CA VAL A 141 10.64 28.66 -23.46
C VAL A 141 11.04 30.14 -23.56
N GLU A 142 11.46 30.77 -22.47
CA GLU A 142 11.94 32.16 -22.49
C GLU A 142 13.17 32.31 -23.40
N SER A 143 14.11 31.36 -23.36
CA SER A 143 15.27 31.36 -24.25
C SER A 143 14.88 31.20 -25.73
N ALA A 144 13.89 30.36 -26.04
CA ALA A 144 13.39 30.17 -27.39
C ALA A 144 12.70 31.44 -27.93
N ILE A 145 11.90 32.12 -27.12
CA ILE A 145 11.23 33.38 -27.50
C ILE A 145 12.26 34.46 -27.85
N ILE A 146 13.30 34.64 -27.03
CA ILE A 146 14.36 35.64 -27.28
C ILE A 146 15.07 35.37 -28.62
N LYS A 147 15.39 34.10 -28.92
CA LYS A 147 16.03 33.71 -30.19
C LYS A 147 15.14 34.00 -31.40
N ILE A 148 13.83 33.84 -31.26
CA ILE A 148 12.86 34.15 -32.33
C ILE A 148 12.76 35.66 -32.53
N GLU A 149 12.78 36.45 -31.46
CA GLU A 149 12.72 37.92 -31.53
C GLU A 149 13.99 38.49 -32.18
N GLU A 150 15.18 37.96 -31.86
CA GLU A 150 16.44 38.31 -32.55
C GLU A 150 16.41 37.92 -34.04
N ALA A 151 15.94 36.72 -34.39
CA ALA A 151 15.85 36.27 -35.78
C ALA A 151 14.85 37.08 -36.62
N SER A 152 13.80 37.62 -35.99
CA SER A 152 12.81 38.52 -36.63
C SER A 152 13.40 39.90 -36.94
N LEU A 153 14.30 40.40 -36.09
CA LEU A 153 14.98 41.69 -36.29
C LEU A 153 16.07 41.64 -37.39
N GLU A 154 16.62 40.47 -37.70
CA GLU A 154 17.60 40.28 -38.79
C GLU A 154 16.96 40.15 -40.20
N GLY A 155 15.63 40.23 -40.31
CA GLY A 155 14.96 40.41 -41.61
C GLY A 155 14.86 39.15 -42.49
N SER A 156 14.52 38.00 -41.90
CA SER A 156 14.08 36.81 -42.64
C SER A 156 12.60 36.54 -42.38
N ASP A 157 11.78 36.55 -43.44
CA ASP A 157 10.34 36.21 -43.43
C ASP A 157 10.07 34.74 -43.07
N ASN A 158 10.39 34.32 -41.84
CA ASN A 158 10.10 32.97 -41.36
C ASN A 158 8.77 32.95 -40.58
N PHE A 159 7.68 33.09 -41.33
CA PHE A 159 6.29 32.92 -40.88
C PHE A 159 6.06 31.58 -40.13
N ILE A 160 6.85 30.55 -40.45
CA ILE A 160 6.77 29.20 -39.84
C ILE A 160 7.22 29.16 -38.37
N LEU A 161 8.15 30.02 -37.94
CA LEU A 161 8.63 30.04 -36.55
C LEU A 161 7.62 30.69 -35.59
N LEU A 162 6.88 31.67 -36.08
CA LEU A 162 5.87 32.41 -35.33
C LEU A 162 4.62 31.54 -35.05
N GLU A 163 4.26 30.67 -36.00
CA GLU A 163 3.18 29.71 -35.85
C GLU A 163 3.53 28.59 -34.84
N SER A 164 4.79 28.11 -34.82
CA SER A 164 5.28 27.15 -33.84
C SER A 164 5.26 27.71 -32.40
N ALA A 165 5.60 28.99 -32.21
CA ALA A 165 5.59 29.64 -30.90
C ALA A 165 4.15 29.88 -30.39
N ALA A 166 3.24 30.29 -31.27
CA ALA A 166 1.83 30.44 -30.94
C ALA A 166 1.18 29.09 -30.58
N LEU A 167 1.54 28.00 -31.29
CA LEU A 167 1.10 26.64 -30.99
C LEU A 167 1.58 26.18 -29.61
N THR A 168 2.84 26.45 -29.26
CA THR A 168 3.43 26.08 -27.96
C THR A 168 2.77 26.83 -26.79
N SER A 169 2.36 28.08 -27.00
CA SER A 169 1.62 28.88 -26.00
C SER A 169 0.14 28.46 -25.85
N ASN A 170 -0.48 27.97 -26.91
CA ASN A 170 -1.86 27.47 -26.87
C ASN A 170 -1.94 26.06 -26.25
N LEU A 171 -0.92 25.22 -26.46
CA LEU A 171 -0.75 23.94 -25.77
C LEU A 171 -0.63 24.10 -24.25
N THR A 172 -0.02 25.17 -23.75
CA THR A 172 0.09 25.46 -22.31
C THR A 172 -1.18 26.05 -21.71
N LYS A 173 -1.98 26.81 -22.48
CA LYS A 173 -3.27 27.36 -22.03
C LYS A 173 -4.39 26.32 -21.97
N ASN A 174 -4.49 25.42 -22.94
CA ASN A 174 -5.51 24.37 -22.93
C ASN A 174 -5.26 23.35 -21.80
N LYS A 175 -3.99 23.13 -21.42
CA LYS A 175 -3.58 22.21 -20.35
C LYS A 175 -3.96 22.63 -18.93
N VAL A 176 -4.32 23.91 -18.72
CA VAL A 176 -4.79 24.44 -17.42
C VAL A 176 -6.32 24.46 -17.35
N GLN A 177 -7.00 24.38 -18.49
CA GLN A 177 -8.46 24.40 -18.58
C GLN A 177 -9.08 22.99 -18.61
N ASP A 178 -8.32 21.97 -19.06
CA ASP A 178 -8.78 20.58 -19.20
C ASP A 178 -8.82 19.81 -17.85
N GLU A 179 -8.23 20.35 -16.78
CA GLU A 179 -8.17 19.73 -15.44
C GLU A 179 -9.51 19.78 -14.66
N ARG A 180 -10.67 19.93 -15.32
CA ARG A 180 -11.97 20.04 -14.61
C ARG A 180 -13.14 19.26 -15.21
N GLU A 181 -12.99 18.53 -16.30
CA GLU A 181 -14.12 17.79 -16.91
C GLU A 181 -13.89 16.27 -17.19
N GLU A 182 -12.72 15.69 -16.86
CA GLU A 182 -12.40 14.29 -17.22
C GLU A 182 -12.53 13.23 -16.11
N GLU A 183 -13.30 13.47 -15.04
CA GLU A 183 -13.48 12.49 -13.96
C GLU A 183 -14.42 11.29 -14.29
N GLU A 184 -15.14 11.28 -15.42
CA GLU A 184 -16.07 10.17 -15.74
C GLU A 184 -15.88 9.46 -17.09
N CYS A 185 -15.05 9.95 -18.02
CA CYS A 185 -15.01 9.45 -19.41
C CYS A 185 -13.83 8.51 -19.76
N GLU A 186 -12.78 8.40 -18.94
CA GLU A 186 -11.55 7.68 -19.35
C GLU A 186 -11.58 6.16 -19.10
N LEU A 187 -12.51 5.65 -18.28
CA LEU A 187 -12.73 4.19 -18.18
C LEU A 187 -13.51 3.63 -19.40
N GLU A 188 -14.10 4.51 -20.21
CA GLU A 188 -14.90 4.16 -21.39
C GLU A 188 -14.02 4.00 -22.64
N LYS A 189 -12.96 4.80 -22.78
CA LYS A 189 -12.01 4.72 -23.93
C LYS A 189 -11.14 3.46 -23.90
N MET A 190 -10.88 2.87 -22.73
CA MET A 190 -10.15 1.58 -22.63
C MET A 190 -10.98 0.35 -23.06
N LEU A 191 -12.30 0.46 -23.21
CA LEU A 191 -13.18 -0.67 -23.52
C LEU A 191 -13.45 -0.90 -25.02
N LEU A 192 -13.10 0.06 -25.91
CA LEU A 192 -13.40 -0.06 -27.35
C LEU A 192 -12.22 -0.42 -28.26
N VAL A 193 -10.99 -0.50 -27.76
CA VAL A 193 -9.82 -0.83 -28.62
C VAL A 193 -9.63 -2.34 -28.84
N LYS A 194 -10.42 -3.21 -28.19
CA LYS A 194 -10.28 -4.67 -28.34
C LYS A 194 -11.34 -5.33 -29.21
N SER A 195 -11.70 -4.72 -30.35
CA SER A 195 -12.45 -5.41 -31.41
C SER A 195 -11.77 -5.42 -32.79
N ASP A 196 -10.89 -4.46 -33.12
CA ASP A 196 -10.50 -4.29 -34.54
C ASP A 196 -9.05 -4.67 -34.90
N ALA A 197 -8.24 -5.18 -33.97
CA ALA A 197 -6.81 -5.43 -34.23
C ALA A 197 -6.42 -6.90 -34.48
N ILE A 198 -7.35 -7.78 -34.91
CA ILE A 198 -7.00 -9.16 -35.34
C ILE A 198 -7.03 -9.37 -36.86
N THR A 199 -7.49 -8.40 -37.67
CA THR A 199 -7.52 -8.59 -39.13
C THR A 199 -7.07 -7.35 -39.91
N ASN A 200 -5.97 -7.55 -40.66
CA ASN A 200 -5.33 -6.66 -41.66
C ASN A 200 -4.41 -5.60 -41.02
N GLY A 201 -3.09 -5.53 -41.23
CA GLY A 201 -2.28 -5.98 -42.36
C GLY A 201 -2.08 -4.85 -43.37
N LEU A 202 -1.30 -3.80 -43.07
CA LEU A 202 -0.48 -3.03 -44.03
C LEU A 202 0.42 -1.98 -43.31
N CYS A 203 1.63 -1.80 -43.84
CA CYS A 203 2.68 -0.82 -43.49
C CYS A 203 2.19 0.67 -43.62
N CYS A 204 2.85 1.73 -43.14
CA CYS A 204 4.27 2.12 -43.20
C CYS A 204 4.62 3.22 -42.15
N ASP A 205 5.94 3.42 -42.04
CA ASP A 205 6.66 4.66 -41.73
C ASP A 205 7.11 4.98 -40.28
N GLU A 206 8.40 5.34 -40.29
CA GLU A 206 9.38 5.50 -39.25
C GLU A 206 9.31 6.93 -38.72
N HIS A 207 8.77 7.12 -37.53
CA HIS A 207 9.02 8.31 -36.72
C HIS A 207 9.28 7.88 -35.28
N THR A 208 10.55 7.93 -34.89
CA THR A 208 10.98 7.96 -33.49
C THR A 208 10.19 9.03 -32.75
N PRO A 209 9.35 8.68 -31.74
CA PRO A 209 8.72 9.69 -30.92
C PRO A 209 9.77 10.22 -29.96
N SER A 210 10.11 11.49 -30.10
CA SER A 210 10.81 12.27 -29.09
C SER A 210 10.04 12.18 -27.78
N LEU A 211 10.69 11.62 -26.76
CA LEU A 211 10.22 11.54 -25.37
C LEU A 211 9.79 12.93 -24.89
N SER A 212 8.50 13.16 -24.75
CA SER A 212 7.92 14.43 -24.35
C SER A 212 7.70 14.48 -22.83
N ASP A 213 7.86 15.67 -22.25
CA ASP A 213 7.82 15.99 -20.81
C ASP A 213 6.59 15.50 -20.02
N GLU A 214 5.52 15.04 -20.68
CA GLU A 214 4.40 14.38 -20.01
C GLU A 214 4.79 13.04 -19.38
N GLU A 215 5.66 12.26 -20.05
CA GLU A 215 6.11 10.96 -19.55
C GLU A 215 6.99 11.14 -18.29
N VAL A 216 7.62 12.31 -18.11
CA VAL A 216 8.52 12.60 -16.97
C VAL A 216 7.75 13.01 -15.71
N LYS A 217 6.61 13.71 -15.86
CA LYS A 217 5.79 14.18 -14.73
C LYS A 217 5.01 13.03 -14.10
N THR A 218 4.42 12.18 -14.93
CA THR A 218 3.63 11.03 -14.47
C THR A 218 4.48 9.88 -13.92
N THR A 219 5.70 9.70 -14.44
CA THR A 219 6.63 8.69 -13.90
C THR A 219 7.08 9.00 -12.48
N SER A 220 7.16 10.26 -12.06
CA SER A 220 7.60 10.60 -10.70
C SER A 220 6.59 10.18 -9.63
N VAL A 221 5.30 10.39 -9.88
CA VAL A 221 4.22 9.98 -8.96
C VAL A 221 4.11 8.46 -8.92
N ALA A 222 4.22 7.80 -10.08
CA ALA A 222 4.22 6.34 -10.19
C ALA A 222 5.34 5.67 -9.38
N TRP A 223 6.59 6.16 -9.46
CA TRP A 223 7.71 5.61 -8.68
C TRP A 223 7.55 5.80 -7.18
N MET A 224 6.92 6.91 -6.77
CA MET A 224 6.60 7.21 -5.38
C MET A 224 5.58 6.22 -4.80
N ILE A 225 4.53 5.91 -5.57
CA ILE A 225 3.50 4.92 -5.21
C ILE A 225 4.14 3.53 -5.08
N ILE A 226 4.90 3.10 -6.08
CA ILE A 226 5.58 1.79 -6.08
C ILE A 226 6.51 1.65 -4.85
N PHE A 227 7.21 2.70 -4.45
CA PHE A 227 8.10 2.63 -3.29
C PHE A 227 7.34 2.59 -1.97
N GLY A 228 6.25 3.36 -1.84
CA GLY A 228 5.37 3.32 -0.67
C GLY A 228 4.75 1.94 -0.49
N ASP A 229 4.19 1.40 -1.57
CA ASP A 229 3.62 0.05 -1.64
C ASP A 229 4.67 -1.03 -1.30
N ALA A 230 5.91 -0.87 -1.77
CA ALA A 230 6.98 -1.83 -1.50
C ALA A 230 7.39 -1.84 -0.02
N LEU A 231 7.36 -0.68 0.64
CA LEU A 231 7.60 -0.59 2.07
C LEU A 231 6.44 -1.16 2.87
N HIS A 232 5.20 -0.95 2.45
CA HIS A 232 4.02 -1.53 3.09
C HIS A 232 4.08 -3.06 3.06
N ASN A 233 4.21 -3.62 1.86
CA ASN A 233 4.34 -5.05 1.62
C ASN A 233 5.48 -5.69 2.44
N PHE A 234 6.61 -4.99 2.57
CA PHE A 234 7.71 -5.45 3.42
C PHE A 234 7.30 -5.55 4.90
N ILE A 235 6.54 -4.59 5.43
CA ILE A 235 6.09 -4.60 6.82
C ILE A 235 5.00 -5.65 7.06
N ASP A 236 4.16 -5.92 6.06
CA ASP A 236 3.19 -7.01 6.14
C ASP A 236 3.88 -8.36 6.26
N GLY A 237 4.85 -8.58 5.38
CA GLY A 237 5.73 -9.74 5.45
C GLY A 237 6.41 -9.85 6.81
N LEU A 238 7.01 -8.76 7.30
CA LEU A 238 7.68 -8.71 8.59
C LEU A 238 6.75 -9.14 9.74
N SER A 239 5.51 -8.67 9.71
CA SER A 239 4.47 -8.97 10.69
C SER A 239 4.02 -10.42 10.61
N ILE A 240 3.79 -10.95 9.41
CA ILE A 240 3.44 -12.36 9.17
C ILE A 240 4.56 -13.28 9.67
N GLY A 241 5.82 -12.96 9.37
CA GLY A 241 6.98 -13.73 9.80
C GLY A 241 7.09 -13.83 11.32
N ALA A 242 7.01 -12.68 12.00
CA ALA A 242 7.05 -12.63 13.47
C ALA A 242 5.81 -13.28 14.12
N ALA A 243 4.63 -13.15 13.51
CA ALA A 243 3.41 -13.79 14.00
C ALA A 243 3.47 -15.32 13.88
N CYS A 244 3.93 -15.85 12.74
CA CYS A 244 4.12 -17.29 12.54
C CYS A 244 5.09 -17.91 13.54
N THR A 245 6.14 -17.18 13.97
CA THR A 245 7.06 -17.69 15.00
C THR A 245 6.43 -17.79 16.39
N ARG A 246 5.41 -16.96 16.67
CA ARG A 246 4.65 -16.99 17.94
C ARG A 246 3.57 -18.06 17.93
N GLY A 247 2.98 -18.31 16.76
CA GLY A 247 2.02 -19.38 16.55
C GLY A 247 1.45 -19.34 15.13
N ILE A 248 1.21 -20.50 14.54
CA ILE A 248 0.69 -20.60 13.17
C ILE A 248 -0.66 -19.88 13.03
N LEU A 249 -1.54 -20.01 14.02
CA LEU A 249 -2.83 -19.33 13.99
C LEU A 249 -2.71 -17.80 14.05
N SER A 250 -1.75 -17.29 14.81
CA SER A 250 -1.42 -15.86 14.83
C SER A 250 -0.94 -15.40 13.46
N GLY A 251 -0.06 -16.17 12.81
CA GLY A 251 0.42 -15.91 11.46
C GLY A 251 -0.69 -15.93 10.41
N VAL A 252 -1.59 -16.92 10.47
CA VAL A 252 -2.77 -17.01 9.60
C VAL A 252 -3.69 -15.81 9.81
N SER A 253 -3.92 -15.40 11.06
CA SER A 253 -4.77 -14.27 11.39
C SER A 253 -4.23 -12.96 10.81
N VAL A 254 -2.93 -12.67 11.01
CA VAL A 254 -2.27 -11.49 10.42
C VAL A 254 -2.31 -11.56 8.89
N SER A 255 -2.08 -12.74 8.30
CA SER A 255 -2.12 -12.91 6.84
C SER A 255 -3.50 -12.71 6.23
N ILE A 256 -4.57 -13.12 6.91
CA ILE A 256 -5.95 -12.86 6.45
C ILE A 256 -6.23 -11.36 6.47
N ALA A 257 -5.76 -10.65 7.50
CA ALA A 257 -5.92 -9.21 7.56
C ALA A 257 -5.19 -8.50 6.41
N VAL A 258 -3.91 -8.82 6.21
CA VAL A 258 -3.08 -8.32 5.11
C VAL A 258 -3.75 -8.62 3.76
N LEU A 259 -4.23 -9.85 3.56
CA LEU A 259 -4.94 -10.23 2.33
C LEU A 259 -6.16 -9.33 2.04
N CYS A 260 -6.92 -8.97 3.10
CA CYS A 260 -8.13 -8.16 2.98
C CYS A 260 -7.84 -6.69 2.64
N GLU A 261 -6.67 -6.17 2.98
CA GLU A 261 -6.26 -4.79 2.68
C GLU A 261 -5.42 -4.66 1.40
N GLU A 262 -4.60 -5.66 1.06
CA GLU A 262 -3.74 -5.63 -0.13
C GLU A 262 -4.57 -5.67 -1.42
N LEU A 263 -5.67 -6.43 -1.43
CA LEU A 263 -6.52 -6.53 -2.62
C LEU A 263 -7.08 -5.17 -3.09
N PRO A 264 -7.72 -4.33 -2.24
CA PRO A 264 -8.12 -2.99 -2.65
C PRO A 264 -6.93 -2.06 -2.93
N HIS A 265 -5.83 -2.17 -2.19
CA HIS A 265 -4.64 -1.33 -2.36
C HIS A 265 -3.99 -1.56 -3.74
N GLU A 266 -3.68 -2.81 -4.08
CA GLU A 266 -3.06 -3.19 -5.36
C GLU A 266 -3.95 -2.82 -6.58
N LEU A 267 -5.27 -2.89 -6.42
CA LEU A 267 -6.21 -2.47 -7.47
C LEU A 267 -6.24 -0.94 -7.66
N GLY A 268 -6.13 -0.19 -6.56
CA GLY A 268 -6.02 1.28 -6.58
C GLY A 268 -4.72 1.74 -7.22
N ASP A 269 -3.59 1.16 -6.81
CA ASP A 269 -2.26 1.48 -7.34
C ASP A 269 -2.18 1.20 -8.83
N MET A 270 -2.72 0.07 -9.29
CA MET A 270 -2.80 -0.25 -10.71
C MET A 270 -3.60 0.79 -11.51
N ALA A 271 -4.72 1.28 -10.97
CA ALA A 271 -5.50 2.33 -11.62
C ALA A 271 -4.72 3.63 -11.74
N ILE A 272 -4.01 4.04 -10.69
CA ILE A 272 -3.19 5.26 -10.68
C ILE A 272 -1.98 5.13 -11.61
N LEU A 273 -1.28 3.98 -11.61
CA LEU A 273 -0.15 3.72 -12.49
C LEU A 273 -0.56 3.78 -13.97
N ILE A 274 -1.71 3.20 -14.32
CA ILE A 274 -2.23 3.28 -15.69
C ILE A 274 -2.62 4.72 -16.05
N HIS A 275 -3.27 5.45 -15.14
CA HIS A 275 -3.62 6.85 -15.34
C HIS A 275 -2.38 7.75 -15.50
N SER A 276 -1.26 7.37 -14.88
CA SER A 276 0.04 8.00 -15.08
C SER A 276 0.68 7.69 -16.47
N GLY A 277 -0.05 7.05 -17.39
CA GLY A 277 0.44 6.74 -18.73
C GLY A 277 1.28 5.45 -18.81
N MET A 278 1.40 4.67 -17.73
CA MET A 278 2.06 3.37 -17.79
C MET A 278 1.18 2.35 -18.51
N LYS A 279 1.75 1.63 -19.48
CA LYS A 279 1.08 0.48 -20.10
C LYS A 279 0.70 -0.54 -19.03
N LEU A 280 -0.48 -1.15 -19.12
CA LEU A 280 -0.99 -2.18 -18.19
C LEU A 280 0.07 -3.25 -17.83
N ARG A 281 0.82 -3.76 -18.81
CA ARG A 281 1.89 -4.75 -18.55
C ARG A 281 3.01 -4.22 -17.64
N LYS A 282 3.38 -2.95 -17.80
CA LYS A 282 4.43 -2.32 -16.99
C LYS A 282 3.90 -2.03 -15.59
N ALA A 283 2.68 -1.51 -15.46
CA ALA A 283 2.01 -1.30 -14.18
C ALA A 283 1.91 -2.61 -13.38
N LEU A 284 1.45 -3.69 -14.02
CA LEU A 284 1.39 -5.03 -13.43
C LEU A 284 2.73 -5.55 -12.93
N VAL A 285 3.80 -5.40 -13.72
CA VAL A 285 5.14 -5.83 -13.32
C VAL A 285 5.66 -5.01 -12.14
N CYS A 286 5.44 -3.69 -12.15
CA CYS A 286 5.83 -2.83 -11.03
C CYS A 286 5.09 -3.19 -9.74
N ASN A 287 3.78 -3.40 -9.82
CA ASN A 287 2.97 -3.84 -8.68
C ASN A 287 3.45 -5.18 -8.12
N LEU A 288 3.68 -6.16 -9.01
CA LEU A 288 4.19 -7.45 -8.60
C LEU A 288 5.59 -7.36 -7.96
N LEU A 289 6.48 -6.52 -8.51
CA LEU A 289 7.81 -6.31 -7.94
C LEU A 289 7.74 -5.68 -6.54
N SER A 290 6.77 -4.79 -6.32
CA SER A 290 6.47 -4.23 -5.01
C SER A 290 5.99 -5.32 -4.04
N ALA A 291 4.98 -6.12 -4.41
CA ALA A 291 4.48 -7.22 -3.60
C ALA A 291 5.55 -8.28 -3.23
N LEU A 292 6.59 -8.45 -4.06
CA LEU A 292 7.69 -9.37 -3.74
C LEU A 292 8.50 -8.96 -2.49
N THR A 293 8.47 -7.70 -2.07
CA THR A 293 9.11 -7.28 -0.82
C THR A 293 8.46 -7.92 0.41
N CYS A 294 7.22 -8.38 0.31
CA CYS A 294 6.54 -9.14 1.36
C CYS A 294 7.27 -10.45 1.70
N TYR A 295 7.87 -11.13 0.72
CA TYR A 295 8.74 -12.28 1.02
C TYR A 295 9.99 -11.90 1.80
N VAL A 296 10.61 -10.76 1.46
CA VAL A 296 11.79 -10.26 2.16
C VAL A 296 11.43 -9.91 3.60
N GLY A 297 10.30 -9.21 3.78
CA GLY A 297 9.70 -8.94 5.08
C GLY A 297 9.51 -10.21 5.89
N PHE A 298 8.85 -11.21 5.31
CA PHE A 298 8.60 -12.50 5.95
C PHE A 298 9.87 -13.18 6.44
N VAL A 299 10.90 -13.24 5.59
CA VAL A 299 12.21 -13.83 5.95
C VAL A 299 12.80 -13.08 7.15
N VAL A 300 12.82 -11.76 7.10
CA VAL A 300 13.36 -10.93 8.21
C VAL A 300 12.53 -11.13 9.47
N GLY A 301 11.21 -11.14 9.36
CA GLY A 301 10.27 -11.31 10.47
C GLY A 301 10.39 -12.68 11.13
N ALA A 302 10.51 -13.75 10.33
CA ALA A 302 10.67 -15.10 10.84
C ALA A 302 12.03 -15.31 11.52
N VAL A 303 13.09 -14.69 11.00
CA VAL A 303 14.43 -14.75 11.62
C VAL A 303 14.47 -13.95 12.92
N LEU A 304 13.98 -12.69 12.90
CA LEU A 304 14.00 -11.83 14.07
C LEU A 304 12.99 -12.25 15.13
N GLY A 305 11.83 -12.77 14.75
CA GLY A 305 10.79 -13.25 15.66
C GLY A 305 11.24 -14.44 16.52
N GLY A 306 12.26 -15.20 16.08
CA GLY A 306 12.89 -16.25 16.88
C GLY A 306 13.92 -15.74 17.90
N ILE A 307 14.21 -14.43 17.96
CA ILE A 307 15.29 -13.86 18.79
C ILE A 307 14.70 -13.04 19.95
N GLY A 308 14.73 -13.63 21.15
CA GLY A 308 14.49 -12.91 22.40
C GLY A 308 13.14 -12.18 22.43
N SER A 309 13.17 -10.86 22.63
CA SER A 309 11.98 -10.00 22.70
C SER A 309 11.78 -9.14 21.45
N ALA A 310 12.42 -9.50 20.32
CA ALA A 310 12.37 -8.71 19.09
C ALA A 310 10.96 -8.67 18.47
N ASP A 311 10.17 -9.73 18.66
CA ASP A 311 8.77 -9.83 18.22
C ASP A 311 7.89 -8.71 18.81
N HIS A 312 8.08 -8.36 20.09
CA HIS A 312 7.36 -7.26 20.72
C HIS A 312 7.63 -5.91 20.04
N TYR A 313 8.86 -5.66 19.61
CA TYR A 313 9.22 -4.45 18.88
C TYR A 313 8.68 -4.45 17.45
N ILE A 314 8.71 -5.60 16.77
CA ILE A 314 8.14 -5.78 15.43
C ILE A 314 6.63 -5.50 15.47
N PHE A 315 5.89 -6.12 16.40
CA PHE A 315 4.45 -5.91 16.51
C PHE A 315 4.10 -4.48 16.95
N ALA A 316 4.89 -3.86 17.84
CA ALA A 316 4.69 -2.45 18.19
C ALA A 316 4.83 -1.56 16.97
N PHE A 317 5.92 -1.73 16.22
CA PHE A 317 6.21 -0.96 15.03
C PHE A 317 5.13 -1.14 13.96
N ALA A 318 4.79 -2.39 13.63
CA ALA A 318 3.75 -2.72 12.66
C ALA A 318 2.37 -2.21 13.11
N GLY A 319 2.02 -2.36 14.39
CA GLY A 319 0.76 -1.85 14.94
C GLY A 319 0.63 -0.33 14.81
N GLY A 320 1.71 0.41 15.06
CA GLY A 320 1.75 1.86 14.84
C GLY A 320 1.56 2.24 13.37
N LEU A 321 2.20 1.50 12.46
CA LEU A 321 2.09 1.69 11.01
C LEU A 321 0.68 1.36 10.50
N PHE A 322 0.09 0.25 10.91
CA PHE A 322 -1.27 -0.16 10.53
C PHE A 322 -2.35 0.83 11.00
N ILE A 323 -2.18 1.39 12.20
CA ILE A 323 -3.04 2.49 12.68
C ILE A 323 -2.90 3.69 11.75
N PHE A 324 -1.67 4.10 11.40
CA PHE A 324 -1.46 5.22 10.49
C PHE A 324 -2.12 4.98 9.12
N ILE A 325 -1.89 3.83 8.49
CA ILE A 325 -2.44 3.53 7.16
C ILE A 325 -3.97 3.54 7.20
N SER A 326 -4.58 2.87 8.18
CA SER A 326 -6.05 2.82 8.29
C SER A 326 -6.68 4.20 8.54
N PHE A 327 -6.14 4.99 9.48
CA PHE A 327 -6.79 6.22 9.95
C PHE A 327 -6.34 7.47 9.20
N ALA A 328 -5.08 7.56 8.79
CA ALA A 328 -4.50 8.75 8.17
C ALA A 328 -4.44 8.67 6.64
N ASN A 329 -4.46 7.48 6.04
CA ASN A 329 -4.51 7.31 4.58
C ASN A 329 -5.89 6.87 4.10
N MET A 330 -6.34 5.66 4.47
CA MET A 330 -7.54 5.08 3.85
C MET A 330 -8.86 5.76 4.25
N ILE A 331 -9.04 6.15 5.53
CA ILE A 331 -10.26 6.83 5.97
C ILE A 331 -10.46 8.19 5.27
N PRO A 332 -9.45 9.07 5.18
CA PRO A 332 -9.55 10.31 4.42
C PRO A 332 -9.95 10.10 2.96
N ASP A 333 -9.26 9.20 2.23
CA ASP A 333 -9.55 8.90 0.82
C ASP A 333 -10.99 8.37 0.64
N MET A 334 -11.41 7.47 1.54
CA MET A 334 -12.76 6.92 1.57
C MET A 334 -13.83 8.00 1.79
N ASN A 335 -13.56 8.94 2.71
CA ASN A 335 -14.46 10.05 3.04
C ASN A 335 -14.53 11.10 1.91
N GLU A 336 -13.42 11.38 1.23
CA GLU A 336 -13.39 12.30 0.09
C GLU A 336 -14.27 11.77 -1.04
N LYS A 337 -14.13 10.49 -1.40
CA LYS A 337 -14.98 9.84 -2.40
C LYS A 337 -16.46 9.88 -2.01
N LEU A 338 -16.76 9.60 -0.74
CA LEU A 338 -18.12 9.68 -0.22
C LEU A 338 -18.68 11.11 -0.34
N GLU A 339 -17.88 12.13 -0.02
CA GLU A 339 -18.31 13.54 -0.08
C GLU A 339 -18.60 13.97 -1.53
N MET A 340 -17.75 13.58 -2.49
CA MET A 340 -17.95 13.86 -3.91
C MET A 340 -19.29 13.28 -4.42
N GLU A 341 -19.57 12.03 -4.08
CA GLU A 341 -20.81 11.34 -4.48
C GLU A 341 -22.04 11.88 -3.75
N LEU A 342 -21.93 12.28 -2.48
CA LEU A 342 -23.03 12.93 -1.76
C LEU A 342 -23.42 14.27 -2.37
N LYS A 343 -22.44 15.05 -2.86
CA LYS A 343 -22.65 16.32 -3.56
C LYS A 343 -23.30 16.14 -4.92
N GLN A 344 -22.88 15.12 -5.67
CA GLN A 344 -23.42 14.83 -7.01
C GLN A 344 -24.81 14.17 -6.92
N ASN A 345 -24.95 13.13 -6.10
CA ASN A 345 -26.19 12.39 -5.91
C ASN A 345 -26.28 11.78 -4.50
N PHE A 346 -27.08 12.44 -3.64
CA PHE A 346 -27.26 12.03 -2.25
C PHE A 346 -27.64 10.56 -2.05
N LYS A 347 -28.43 9.94 -2.95
CA LYS A 347 -28.81 8.52 -2.81
C LYS A 347 -27.65 7.58 -3.11
N ASN A 348 -26.82 7.91 -4.11
CA ASN A 348 -25.63 7.13 -4.42
C ASN A 348 -24.60 7.25 -3.30
N GLY A 349 -24.32 8.46 -2.83
CA GLY A 349 -23.43 8.71 -1.70
C GLY A 349 -23.88 7.96 -0.43
N LEU A 350 -25.17 7.97 -0.11
CA LEU A 350 -25.69 7.17 1.02
C LEU A 350 -25.48 5.66 0.81
N GLY A 351 -25.60 5.17 -0.42
CA GLY A 351 -25.29 3.79 -0.79
C GLY A 351 -23.82 3.44 -0.53
N ILE A 352 -22.89 4.29 -0.97
CA ILE A 352 -21.46 4.13 -0.74
C ILE A 352 -21.13 4.11 0.76
N PHE A 353 -21.71 5.04 1.52
CA PHE A 353 -21.55 5.10 2.98
C PHE A 353 -21.88 3.76 3.65
N PHE A 354 -23.04 3.17 3.34
CA PHE A 354 -23.44 1.89 3.95
C PHE A 354 -22.56 0.73 3.49
N VAL A 355 -22.14 0.72 2.23
CA VAL A 355 -21.24 -0.29 1.69
C VAL A 355 -19.88 -0.23 2.40
N GLN A 356 -19.25 0.94 2.46
CA GLN A 356 -17.98 1.14 3.14
C GLN A 356 -18.06 0.82 4.64
N PHE A 357 -19.09 1.31 5.32
CA PHE A 357 -19.29 1.04 6.75
C PHE A 357 -19.53 -0.45 7.04
N SER A 358 -20.25 -1.15 6.15
CA SER A 358 -20.42 -2.60 6.28
C SER A 358 -19.11 -3.36 6.11
N GLY A 359 -18.21 -2.90 5.24
CA GLY A 359 -16.86 -3.44 5.09
C GLY A 359 -16.04 -3.26 6.37
N ILE A 360 -16.01 -2.04 6.92
CA ILE A 360 -15.30 -1.72 8.18
C ILE A 360 -15.79 -2.63 9.31
N LEU A 361 -17.12 -2.71 9.49
CA LEU A 361 -17.71 -3.52 10.54
C LEU A 361 -17.37 -5.00 10.35
N PHE A 362 -17.46 -5.51 9.12
CA PHE A 362 -17.11 -6.90 8.82
C PHE A 362 -15.65 -7.18 9.15
N GLY A 363 -14.70 -6.33 8.75
CA GLY A 363 -13.28 -6.48 9.08
C GLY A 363 -13.02 -6.49 10.58
N LEU A 364 -13.54 -5.50 11.31
CA LEU A 364 -13.40 -5.41 12.76
C LEU A 364 -13.97 -6.62 13.48
N VAL A 365 -15.17 -7.06 13.10
CA VAL A 365 -15.85 -8.21 13.71
C VAL A 365 -15.08 -9.50 13.42
N CYS A 366 -14.64 -9.71 12.18
CA CYS A 366 -13.85 -10.89 11.80
C CYS A 366 -12.57 -10.97 12.62
N LEU A 367 -11.83 -9.87 12.74
CA LEU A 367 -10.57 -9.85 13.49
C LEU A 367 -10.76 -9.92 15.00
N PHE A 368 -11.84 -9.32 15.51
CA PHE A 368 -12.23 -9.49 16.91
C PHE A 368 -12.50 -10.97 17.23
N PHE A 369 -13.23 -11.68 16.37
CA PHE A 369 -13.48 -13.12 16.55
C PHE A 369 -12.19 -13.93 16.42
N LEU A 370 -11.33 -13.63 15.44
CA LEU A 370 -10.02 -14.28 15.33
C LEU A 370 -9.17 -14.05 16.59
N ALA A 371 -9.18 -12.84 17.16
CA ALA A 371 -8.49 -12.54 18.41
C ALA A 371 -9.05 -13.33 19.59
N MET A 372 -10.38 -13.39 19.73
CA MET A 372 -11.05 -14.12 20.81
C MET A 372 -10.81 -15.63 20.76
N TYR A 373 -10.83 -16.22 19.56
CA TYR A 373 -10.72 -17.67 19.39
C TYR A 373 -9.28 -18.14 19.13
N ASN A 374 -8.30 -17.24 19.09
CA ASN A 374 -6.88 -17.58 18.95
C ASN A 374 -6.41 -18.58 20.03
N GLU A 375 -7.04 -18.57 21.21
CA GLU A 375 -6.69 -19.49 22.32
C GLU A 375 -7.49 -20.81 22.34
N GLN A 376 -8.50 -20.99 21.48
CA GLN A 376 -9.38 -22.17 21.51
C GLN A 376 -9.22 -23.11 20.32
N ILE A 377 -8.47 -22.72 19.29
CA ILE A 377 -8.27 -23.51 18.09
C ILE A 377 -6.95 -24.28 18.22
N HIS A 378 -7.02 -25.49 18.76
CA HIS A 378 -5.91 -26.45 18.74
C HIS A 378 -5.89 -27.15 17.36
N PHE A 379 -4.77 -27.04 16.64
CA PHE A 379 -4.51 -27.81 15.42
C PHE A 379 -3.55 -28.95 15.68
#